data_AF-A0A3D4T924-F1
#
_entry.id   AF-A0A3D4T924-F1
#
_cell.length_a   1.000
_cell.length_b   1.000
_cell.length_c   1.000
_cell.angle_alpha   90.00
_cell.angle_beta   90.00
_cell.angle_gamma   90.00
#
_symmetry.space_group_name_H-M   'P 1'
#
loop_
_entity.id
_entity.type
_entity.pdbx_description
1 polymer ?
#
loop_
_entity_poly.entity_id
_entity_poly.type
_entity_poly.pdbx_seq_one_letter_code
_entity_poly.pdbx_strand_id
1 'polypeptide(L)'
;MMADGIQISTQVLLDTADKVRTINSTLDQKLADINKNMNDLEATWKSDAATDIRAAMNALKPRFEEYKNVVESYAKFLVNTAQNYETTEGAVQSNASAFK
;
A
#
# COMPACT_ATOMS: atom_id res chain seq x y z
N MET A 1 -24.30 -25.12 10.59
CA MET A 1 -23.48 -24.10 11.27
C MET A 1 -22.03 -24.43 10.98
N MET A 2 -21.37 -23.68 10.09
CA MET A 2 -19.92 -23.55 9.87
C MET A 2 -19.74 -22.71 8.58
N ALA A 3 -19.83 -21.37 8.67
CA ALA A 3 -19.49 -20.45 7.56
C ALA A 3 -19.33 -18.99 8.05
N ASP A 4 -20.03 -18.61 9.13
CA ASP A 4 -20.00 -17.23 9.65
C ASP A 4 -18.63 -16.74 10.17
N GLY A 5 -17.70 -17.66 10.46
CA GLY A 5 -16.37 -17.29 10.99
C GLY A 5 -15.34 -16.88 9.93
N ILE A 6 -15.50 -17.33 8.68
CA ILE A 6 -14.48 -17.18 7.62
C ILE A 6 -14.71 -15.92 6.78
N GLN A 7 -15.96 -15.51 6.54
CA GLN A 7 -16.25 -14.26 5.83
C GLN A 7 -15.77 -13.01 6.60
N ILE A 8 -15.81 -13.05 7.94
CA ILE A 8 -15.30 -11.95 8.77
C ILE A 8 -13.77 -11.87 8.67
N SER A 9 -13.06 -12.98 8.46
CA SER A 9 -11.60 -12.98 8.40
C SER A 9 -11.05 -12.50 7.05
N THR A 10 -11.67 -12.87 5.92
CA THR A 10 -11.22 -12.40 4.58
C THR A 10 -11.53 -10.92 4.36
N GLN A 11 -12.71 -10.44 4.78
CA GLN A 11 -13.06 -9.03 4.66
C GLN A 11 -12.11 -8.14 5.46
N VAL A 12 -11.72 -8.54 6.67
CA VAL A 12 -10.75 -7.79 7.48
C VAL A 12 -9.38 -7.70 6.80
N LEU A 13 -8.95 -8.74 6.09
CA LEU A 13 -7.70 -8.71 5.31
C LEU A 13 -7.79 -7.71 4.13
N LEU A 14 -8.91 -7.71 3.42
CA LEU A 14 -9.17 -6.78 2.32
C LEU A 14 -9.22 -5.33 2.81
N ASP A 15 -10.01 -5.06 3.86
CA ASP A 15 -10.12 -3.74 4.47
C ASP A 15 -8.76 -3.21 4.96
N THR A 16 -7.93 -4.11 5.50
CA THR A 16 -6.59 -3.77 5.96
C THR A 16 -5.66 -3.47 4.78
N ALA A 17 -5.71 -4.26 3.70
CA ALA A 17 -4.95 -4.00 2.49
C ALA A 17 -5.27 -2.63 1.90
N ASP A 18 -6.55 -2.26 1.86
CA ASP A 18 -7.00 -0.97 1.33
C ASP A 18 -6.58 0.22 2.20
N LYS A 19 -6.63 0.07 3.53
CA LYS A 19 -6.08 1.07 4.47
C LYS A 19 -4.59 1.26 4.24
N VAL A 20 -3.84 0.18 4.10
CA VAL A 20 -2.38 0.23 3.86
C VAL A 20 -2.08 0.93 2.52
N ARG A 21 -2.80 0.61 1.45
CA ARG A 21 -2.65 1.30 0.15
C ARG A 21 -2.98 2.79 0.22
N THR A 22 -4.05 3.14 0.94
CA THR A 22 -4.47 4.55 1.12
C THR A 22 -3.38 5.35 1.82
N ILE A 23 -2.78 4.80 2.88
CA ILE A 23 -1.67 5.43 3.59
C ILE A 23 -0.46 5.56 2.66
N ASN A 24 -0.13 4.53 1.89
CA ASN A 24 0.98 4.54 0.94
C ASN A 24 0.83 5.63 -0.12
N SER A 25 -0.37 5.76 -0.70
CA SER A 25 -0.69 6.81 -1.68
C SER A 25 -0.65 8.21 -1.06
N THR A 26 -1.15 8.36 0.17
CA THR A 26 -1.10 9.64 0.89
C THR A 26 0.36 10.05 1.16
N LEU A 27 1.22 9.11 1.56
CA LEU A 27 2.64 9.37 1.78
C LEU A 27 3.32 9.83 0.48
N ASP A 28 3.05 9.15 -0.63
CA ASP A 28 3.59 9.49 -1.95
C ASP A 28 3.21 10.93 -2.37
N GLN A 29 1.93 11.28 -2.20
CA GLN A 29 1.44 12.64 -2.44
C GLN A 29 2.14 13.68 -1.57
N LYS A 30 2.28 13.42 -0.26
CA LYS A 30 2.96 14.35 0.66
C LYS A 30 4.43 14.53 0.30
N LEU A 31 5.12 13.48 -0.12
CA LEU A 31 6.51 13.57 -0.56
C LEU A 31 6.65 14.35 -1.87
N ALA A 32 5.69 14.18 -2.79
CA ALA A 32 5.62 14.99 -4.01
C ALA A 32 5.39 16.47 -3.70
N ASP A 33 4.45 16.78 -2.79
CA ASP A 33 4.17 18.14 -2.33
C ASP A 33 5.39 18.79 -1.67
N ILE A 34 6.11 18.06 -0.80
CA ILE A 34 7.33 18.56 -0.17
C ILE A 34 8.38 18.88 -1.23
N ASN A 35 8.64 17.96 -2.16
CA ASN A 35 9.60 18.18 -3.24
C ASN A 35 9.21 19.39 -4.12
N LYS A 36 7.92 19.53 -4.43
CA LYS A 36 7.40 20.67 -5.18
C LYS A 36 7.67 21.98 -4.44
N ASN A 37 7.26 22.09 -3.18
CA ASN A 37 7.46 23.31 -2.38
C ASN A 37 8.95 23.66 -2.23
N MET A 38 9.82 22.67 -2.06
CA MET A 38 11.28 22.89 -2.00
C MET A 38 11.85 23.42 -3.31
N ASN A 39 11.37 22.93 -4.45
CA ASN A 39 11.81 23.43 -5.76
C ASN A 39 11.21 24.81 -6.06
N ASP A 40 9.95 25.05 -5.72
CA ASP A 40 9.29 26.35 -5.91
C ASP A 40 10.01 27.45 -5.10
N LEU A 41 10.58 27.12 -3.94
CA LEU A 41 11.36 28.04 -3.11
C LEU A 41 12.67 28.52 -3.77
N GLU A 42 13.27 27.75 -4.69
CA GLU A 42 14.50 28.12 -5.42
C GLU A 42 14.36 29.45 -6.16
N ALA A 43 13.16 29.74 -6.67
CA ALA A 43 12.90 30.97 -7.40
C ALA A 43 13.11 32.22 -6.53
N THR A 44 13.01 32.08 -5.21
CA THR A 44 13.03 33.19 -4.24
C THR A 44 14.21 33.15 -3.28
N TRP A 45 14.76 31.97 -2.98
CA TRP A 45 15.90 31.80 -2.09
C TRP A 45 16.99 30.95 -2.74
N LYS A 46 18.02 31.63 -3.25
CA LYS A 46 19.23 31.00 -3.83
C LYS A 46 20.38 31.13 -2.84
N SER A 47 20.75 30.02 -2.22
CA SER A 47 21.97 29.88 -1.42
C SER A 47 22.57 28.49 -1.65
N ASP A 48 23.88 28.34 -1.45
CA ASP A 48 24.58 27.05 -1.61
C ASP A 48 23.99 26.00 -0.65
N ALA A 49 23.68 26.40 0.58
CA ALA A 49 23.01 25.55 1.56
C ALA A 49 21.63 25.06 1.08
N ALA A 50 20.83 25.93 0.43
CA ALA A 50 19.54 25.53 -0.13
C ALA A 50 19.68 24.56 -1.31
N THR A 51 20.76 24.65 -2.09
CA THR A 51 21.07 23.69 -3.15
C THR A 51 21.45 22.32 -2.59
N ASP A 52 22.29 22.28 -1.55
CA ASP A 52 22.71 21.03 -0.90
C ASP A 52 21.53 20.27 -0.27
N ILE A 53 20.64 20.97 0.42
CA ILE A 53 19.45 20.37 1.05
C ILE A 53 18.51 19.78 -0.02
N ARG A 54 18.32 20.48 -1.16
CA ARG A 54 17.51 19.97 -2.28
C ARG A 54 18.14 18.74 -2.92
N ALA A 55 19.45 18.73 -3.10
CA ALA A 55 20.17 17.56 -3.60
C ALA A 55 19.99 16.36 -2.66
N ALA A 56 20.10 16.56 -1.35
CA ALA A 56 19.87 15.52 -0.35
C ALA A 56 18.43 14.99 -0.39
N MET A 57 17.41 15.85 -0.49
CA MET A 57 16.01 15.42 -0.59
C MET A 57 15.74 14.63 -1.87
N ASN A 58 16.27 15.09 -3.00
CA ASN A 58 16.16 14.36 -4.27
C ASN A 58 16.84 12.99 -4.20
N ALA A 59 17.97 12.87 -3.49
CA ALA A 59 18.67 11.61 -3.28
C ALA A 59 17.90 10.60 -2.42
N LEU A 60 16.90 11.05 -1.63
CA LEU A 60 16.03 10.15 -0.84
C LEU A 60 14.88 9.56 -1.65
N LYS A 61 14.55 10.12 -2.82
CA LYS A 61 13.45 9.64 -3.68
C LYS A 61 13.49 8.13 -3.97
N PRO A 62 14.63 7.54 -4.37
CA PRO A 62 14.69 6.10 -4.63
C PRO A 62 14.32 5.26 -3.41
N ARG A 63 14.74 5.69 -2.23
CA ARG A 63 14.44 5.00 -0.97
C ARG A 63 12.96 5.09 -0.60
N PHE A 64 12.31 6.21 -0.91
CA PHE A 64 10.85 6.33 -0.74
C PHE A 64 10.10 5.37 -1.68
N GLU A 65 10.54 5.22 -2.93
CA GLU A 65 9.99 4.23 -3.86
C GLU A 65 10.19 2.79 -3.38
N GLU A 66 11.34 2.47 -2.81
CA GLU A 66 11.58 1.16 -2.18
C GLU A 66 10.58 0.88 -1.05
N TYR A 67 10.39 1.83 -0.13
CA TYR A 67 9.41 1.70 0.95
C TYR A 67 7.98 1.54 0.42
N LYS A 68 7.61 2.33 -0.60
CA LYS A 68 6.31 2.23 -1.27
C LYS A 68 6.06 0.85 -1.86
N ASN A 69 7.08 0.25 -2.48
CA ASN A 69 7.01 -1.10 -3.04
C ASN A 69 6.88 -2.18 -1.97
N VAL A 70 7.56 -2.05 -0.83
CA VAL A 70 7.42 -2.98 0.31
C VAL A 70 6.00 -2.94 0.87
N VAL A 71 5.45 -1.73 1.08
CA VAL A 71 4.09 -1.53 1.57
C VAL A 71 3.05 -2.10 0.59
N GLU A 72 3.21 -1.86 -0.71
CA GLU A 72 2.32 -2.44 -1.73
C GLU A 72 2.42 -3.96 -1.79
N SER A 73 3.62 -4.53 -1.62
CA SER A 73 3.81 -5.98 -1.59
C SER A 73 3.08 -6.63 -0.41
N TYR A 74 3.07 -5.98 0.75
CA TYR A 74 2.29 -6.43 1.90
C TYR A 74 0.77 -6.36 1.64
N ALA A 75 0.28 -5.26 1.06
CA ALA A 75 -1.13 -5.16 0.69
C ALA A 75 -1.55 -6.24 -0.34
N LYS A 76 -0.69 -6.53 -1.33
CA LYS A 76 -0.91 -7.64 -2.28
C LYS A 76 -0.94 -9.00 -1.61
N PHE A 77 -0.05 -9.24 -0.65
CA PHE A 77 -0.05 -10.47 0.14
C PHE A 77 -1.40 -10.68 0.84
N LEU A 78 -1.92 -9.65 1.52
CA LEU A 78 -3.22 -9.73 2.21
C LEU A 78 -4.38 -10.04 1.25
N VAL A 79 -4.42 -9.40 0.07
CA VAL A 79 -5.44 -9.66 -0.96
C VAL A 79 -5.35 -11.09 -1.49
N ASN A 80 -4.14 -11.55 -1.83
CA ASN A 80 -3.93 -12.91 -2.35
C ASN A 80 -4.35 -13.95 -1.31
N THR A 81 -4.03 -13.73 -0.03
CA THR A 81 -4.46 -14.60 1.05
C THR A 81 -5.99 -14.66 1.14
N ALA A 82 -6.68 -13.52 1.11
CA ALA A 82 -8.15 -13.49 1.14
C ALA A 82 -8.77 -14.25 -0.05
N GLN A 83 -8.28 -14.02 -1.28
CA GLN A 83 -8.76 -14.70 -2.49
C GLN A 83 -8.54 -16.22 -2.45
N ASN A 84 -7.39 -16.66 -1.94
CA ASN A 84 -7.09 -18.08 -1.81
C ASN A 84 -8.03 -18.77 -0.81
N TYR A 85 -8.39 -18.10 0.29
CA TYR A 85 -9.37 -18.61 1.24
C TYR A 85 -10.77 -18.71 0.61
N GLU A 86 -11.25 -17.67 -0.07
CA GLU A 86 -12.55 -17.70 -0.75
C GLU A 86 -12.64 -18.80 -1.80
N THR A 87 -11.57 -18.98 -2.60
CA THR A 87 -11.50 -20.04 -3.61
C THR A 87 -11.56 -21.43 -2.98
N THR A 88 -10.84 -21.64 -1.87
CA THR A 88 -10.82 -22.92 -1.17
C THR A 88 -12.19 -23.23 -0.55
N GLU A 89 -12.83 -22.24 0.08
CA GLU A 89 -14.16 -22.38 0.67
C GLU A 89 -15.21 -22.72 -0.40
N GLY A 90 -15.18 -22.02 -1.55
CA GLY A 90 -16.07 -22.29 -2.67
C GLY A 90 -15.91 -23.70 -3.24
N ALA A 91 -14.67 -24.20 -3.33
CA ALA A 91 -14.40 -25.58 -3.75
C ALA A 91 -14.94 -26.60 -2.74
N VAL A 92 -14.75 -26.36 -1.44
CA VAL A 92 -15.29 -27.20 -0.36
C VAL A 92 -16.81 -27.22 -0.40
N GLN A 93 -17.46 -26.06 -0.58
CA GLN A 93 -18.91 -25.96 -0.67
C GLN A 93 -19.46 -26.66 -1.91
N SER A 94 -18.80 -26.53 -3.06
CA SER A 94 -19.16 -27.24 -4.29
C SER A 94 -19.05 -28.75 -4.12
N ASN A 95 -17.96 -29.24 -3.53
CA ASN A 95 -17.77 -30.67 -3.24
C ASN A 95 -18.83 -31.17 -2.24
N ALA A 96 -19.08 -30.43 -1.16
CA ALA A 96 -20.11 -30.78 -0.18
C ALA A 96 -21.52 -30.81 -0.79
N SER A 97 -21.80 -29.91 -1.74
CA SER A 97 -23.07 -29.90 -2.48
C SER A 97 -23.22 -31.11 -3.40
N ALA A 98 -22.11 -31.66 -3.91
CA ALA A 98 -22.09 -32.87 -4.72
C ALA A 98 -22.27 -34.17 -3.91
N PHE A 99 -22.11 -34.11 -2.57
CA PHE A 99 -22.39 -35.23 -1.67
C PHE A 99 -23.84 -35.23 -1.13
N LYS A 100 -24.68 -34.26 -1.50
CA LYS A 100 -26.12 -34.25 -1.25
C LYS A 100 -26.90 -34.80 -2.44
#